data_AF-A0A3L7NX54-F1
#
_entry.id   AF-A0A3L7NX54-F1
#
_cell.length_a   1.000
_cell.length_b   1.000
_cell.length_c   1.000
_cell.angle_alpha   90.00
_cell.angle_beta   90.00
_cell.angle_gamma   90.00
#
_symmetry.space_group_name_H-M   'P 1'
#
loop_
_entity.id
_entity.type
_entity.pdbx_description
1 polymer ?
#
loop_
_entity_poly.entity_id
_entity_poly.type
_entity_poly.pdbx_seq_one_letter_code
_entity_poly.pdbx_strand_id
1 'polypeptide(L)'
;MEPISTQALNEFYGTWDIVAVDPPGSTQEAARLVFRDDHSYAAMDMGGQELWAGTFALDSTANPKIWDHRSYESQESGSDVLGIYVINGDQLKVCCVVGVWNDGRWIGKPSPSEFDRSSSDVVLEMRRST
;
A
#
# COMPACT_ATOMS: atom_id res chain seq x y z
N MET A 1 -15.14 17.37 2.30
CA MET A 1 -14.30 16.16 2.23
C MET A 1 -15.28 15.03 2.11
N GLU A 2 -15.45 14.46 0.92
CA GLU A 2 -16.37 13.34 0.76
C GLU A 2 -15.80 12.15 1.56
N PRO A 3 -16.65 11.40 2.28
CA PRO A 3 -16.18 10.24 3.02
C PRO A 3 -15.60 9.24 2.02
N ILE A 4 -14.42 8.70 2.34
CA ILE A 4 -13.86 7.51 1.72
C ILE A 4 -15.01 6.52 1.53
N SER A 5 -15.26 6.04 0.30
CA SER A 5 -16.43 5.19 0.09
C SER A 5 -16.27 3.92 0.93
N THR A 6 -17.21 3.67 1.85
CA THR A 6 -17.22 2.47 2.70
C THR A 6 -17.14 1.19 1.87
N GLN A 7 -17.64 1.24 0.63
CA GLN A 7 -17.51 0.17 -0.34
C GLN A 7 -16.05 -0.11 -0.73
N ALA A 8 -15.26 0.91 -1.08
CA ALA A 8 -13.86 0.71 -1.45
C ALA A 8 -13.03 0.14 -0.30
N LEU A 9 -13.30 0.57 0.93
CA LEU A 9 -12.68 0.01 2.13
C LEU A 9 -13.04 -1.48 2.30
N ASN A 10 -14.32 -1.84 2.17
CA ASN A 10 -14.78 -3.22 2.26
C ASN A 10 -14.16 -4.12 1.19
N GLU A 11 -13.97 -3.61 -0.03
CA GLU A 11 -13.28 -4.33 -1.10
C GLU A 11 -11.79 -4.50 -0.82
N PHE A 12 -11.17 -3.65 0.00
CA PHE A 12 -9.74 -3.71 0.33
C PHE A 12 -9.45 -4.65 1.51
N TYR A 13 -10.36 -4.73 2.49
CA TYR A 13 -10.17 -5.55 3.69
C TYR A 13 -10.05 -7.05 3.38
N GLY A 14 -9.23 -7.73 4.17
CA GLY A 14 -8.95 -9.15 4.03
C GLY A 14 -7.46 -9.43 3.85
N THR A 15 -7.15 -10.66 3.46
CA THR A 15 -5.78 -11.08 3.16
C THR A 15 -5.53 -11.09 1.66
N TRP A 16 -4.38 -10.59 1.27
CA TRP A 16 -3.87 -10.55 -0.09
C TRP A 16 -2.50 -11.19 -0.16
N ASP A 17 -2.38 -12.26 -0.93
CA ASP A 17 -1.11 -12.91 -1.25
C ASP A 17 -0.36 -12.11 -2.31
N ILE A 18 0.92 -11.84 -2.05
CA ILE A 18 1.81 -11.14 -2.98
C ILE A 18 2.23 -12.12 -4.07
N VAL A 19 1.79 -11.87 -5.30
CA VAL A 19 2.07 -12.74 -6.46
C VAL A 19 3.17 -12.17 -7.36
N ALA A 20 3.42 -10.86 -7.31
CA ALA A 20 4.53 -10.22 -7.99
C ALA A 20 4.98 -8.95 -7.27
N VAL A 21 6.30 -8.70 -7.33
CA VAL A 21 6.98 -7.53 -6.76
C VAL A 21 7.99 -7.01 -7.77
N ASP A 22 7.97 -5.71 -8.01
CA ASP A 22 8.99 -5.02 -8.82
C ASP A 22 9.44 -3.73 -8.12
N PRO A 23 10.73 -3.59 -7.74
CA PRO A 23 11.81 -4.56 -7.95
C PRO A 23 11.75 -5.72 -6.95
N PRO A 24 12.29 -6.90 -7.30
CA PRO A 24 12.38 -8.02 -6.37
C PRO A 24 13.05 -7.63 -5.05
N GLY A 25 12.52 -8.10 -3.92
CA GLY A 25 13.04 -7.83 -2.57
C GLY A 25 12.43 -6.61 -1.86
N SER A 26 11.61 -5.80 -2.53
CA SER A 26 10.99 -4.60 -1.93
C SER A 26 10.04 -4.87 -0.75
N THR A 27 9.58 -6.11 -0.57
CA THR A 27 8.64 -6.48 0.50
C THR A 27 9.29 -7.09 1.74
N GLN A 28 10.63 -7.16 1.79
CA GLN A 28 11.38 -7.73 2.92
C GLN A 28 10.89 -9.14 3.30
N GLU A 29 10.77 -10.04 2.34
CA GLU A 29 10.24 -11.42 2.52
C GLU A 29 8.75 -11.52 2.87
N ALA A 30 8.01 -10.42 2.92
CA ALA A 30 6.56 -10.50 3.08
C ALA A 30 5.94 -11.22 1.89
N ALA A 31 5.12 -12.23 2.20
CA ALA A 31 4.39 -13.06 1.26
C ALA A 31 2.90 -12.67 1.17
N ARG A 32 2.36 -11.98 2.18
CA ARG A 32 0.97 -11.54 2.23
C ARG A 32 0.80 -10.24 3.00
N LEU A 33 -0.21 -9.45 2.62
CA LEU A 33 -0.70 -8.30 3.38
C LEU A 33 -2.10 -8.59 3.94
N VAL A 34 -2.34 -8.20 5.18
CA VAL A 34 -3.63 -8.31 5.86
C VAL A 34 -4.14 -6.91 6.16
N PHE A 35 -5.21 -6.47 5.49
CA PHE A 35 -5.84 -5.17 5.72
C PHE A 35 -7.07 -5.33 6.62
N ARG A 36 -7.16 -4.52 7.67
CA ARG A 36 -8.18 -4.59 8.72
C ARG A 36 -9.11 -3.38 8.70
N ASP A 37 -10.29 -3.53 9.30
CA ASP A 37 -11.35 -2.52 9.36
C ASP A 37 -11.01 -1.29 10.20
N ASP A 38 -10.01 -1.39 11.07
CA ASP A 38 -9.42 -0.30 11.84
C ASP A 38 -8.39 0.54 11.07
N HIS A 39 -8.28 0.36 9.76
CA HIS A 39 -7.28 0.99 8.88
C HIS A 39 -5.82 0.60 9.19
N SER A 40 -5.60 -0.48 9.93
CA SER A 40 -4.29 -1.09 10.06
C SER A 40 -4.03 -2.14 8.99
N TYR A 41 -2.76 -2.41 8.74
CA TYR A 41 -2.34 -3.57 7.98
C TYR A 41 -1.17 -4.29 8.64
N ALA A 42 -0.99 -5.56 8.31
CA ALA A 42 0.19 -6.35 8.68
C ALA A 42 0.75 -7.07 7.45
N ALA A 43 2.08 -7.07 7.31
CA ALA A 43 2.80 -7.84 6.33
C ALA A 43 3.34 -9.12 6.98
N MET A 44 3.00 -10.27 6.42
CA MET A 44 3.36 -11.58 6.99
C MET A 44 4.27 -12.34 6.03
N ASP A 45 5.17 -13.13 6.59
CA ASP A 45 5.94 -14.13 5.83
C ASP A 45 5.08 -15.37 5.48
N MET A 46 5.69 -16.35 4.81
CA MET A 46 5.02 -17.62 4.47
C MET A 46 4.66 -18.46 5.71
N GLY A 47 5.33 -18.27 6.84
CA GLY A 47 5.08 -18.95 8.11
C GLY A 47 3.95 -18.32 8.94
N GLY A 48 3.43 -17.16 8.51
CA GLY A 48 2.45 -16.39 9.28
C GLY A 48 3.06 -15.58 10.42
N GLN A 49 4.37 -15.33 10.39
CA GLN A 49 5.02 -14.35 11.26
C GLN A 49 4.81 -12.94 10.69
N GLU A 50 4.39 -12.01 11.54
CA GLU A 50 4.33 -10.59 11.19
C GLU A 50 5.75 -10.02 11.07
N LEU A 51 6.05 -9.42 9.92
CA LEU A 51 7.35 -8.80 9.63
C LEU A 51 7.32 -7.29 9.91
N TRP A 52 6.24 -6.64 9.51
CA TRP A 52 6.00 -5.22 9.76
C TRP A 52 4.51 -4.91 9.67
N ALA A 53 4.10 -3.82 10.29
CA ALA A 53 2.72 -3.36 10.32
C ALA A 53 2.65 -1.84 10.21
N GLY A 54 1.46 -1.33 9.96
CA GLY A 54 1.24 0.11 9.81
C GLY A 54 -0.22 0.45 9.65
N THR A 55 -0.46 1.69 9.21
CA THR A 55 -1.78 2.18 8.84
C THR A 55 -1.83 2.54 7.36
N PHE A 56 -3.02 2.52 6.79
CA PHE A 56 -3.24 2.91 5.40
C PHE A 56 -4.45 3.85 5.27
N ALA A 57 -4.46 4.62 4.19
CA ALA A 57 -5.55 5.47 3.79
C ALA A 57 -5.89 5.22 2.32
N LEU A 58 -7.19 5.29 1.99
CA LEU A 58 -7.68 5.17 0.63
C LEU A 58 -8.44 6.42 0.22
N ASP A 59 -8.24 6.87 -1.01
CA ASP A 59 -9.16 7.78 -1.69
C ASP A 59 -9.63 7.15 -2.99
N SER A 60 -10.84 6.59 -2.95
CA SER A 60 -11.48 5.96 -4.11
C SER A 60 -12.08 6.97 -5.10
N THR A 61 -12.12 8.26 -4.74
CA THR A 61 -12.70 9.34 -5.57
C THR A 61 -11.65 10.00 -6.47
N ALA A 62 -10.37 9.86 -6.11
CA ALA A 62 -9.25 10.30 -6.93
C ALA A 62 -9.08 9.44 -8.20
N ASN A 63 -8.42 10.00 -9.22
CA ASN A 63 -8.05 9.30 -10.44
C ASN A 63 -6.58 9.57 -10.80
N PRO A 64 -5.68 8.58 -10.70
CA PRO A 64 -5.89 7.22 -10.18
C PRO A 64 -6.33 7.20 -8.70
N LYS A 65 -6.95 6.10 -8.24
CA LYS A 65 -7.36 5.95 -6.84
C LYS A 65 -6.14 5.88 -5.93
N ILE A 66 -6.17 6.55 -4.78
CA ILE A 66 -5.01 6.70 -3.89
C ILE A 66 -4.99 5.60 -2.84
N TRP A 67 -3.80 5.06 -2.60
CA TRP A 67 -3.47 4.19 -1.48
C TRP A 67 -2.17 4.68 -0.86
N ASP A 68 -2.29 5.38 0.26
CA ASP A 68 -1.14 5.84 1.04
C ASP A 68 -1.00 4.95 2.28
N HIS A 69 0.23 4.71 2.71
CA HIS A 69 0.45 3.92 3.92
C HIS A 69 1.68 4.38 4.68
N ARG A 70 1.69 4.05 5.98
CA ARG A 70 2.78 4.38 6.88
C ARG A 70 3.05 3.20 7.79
N SER A 71 4.27 2.66 7.76
CA SER A 71 4.65 1.62 8.71
C SER A 71 4.86 2.22 10.10
N TYR A 72 4.66 1.44 11.16
CA TYR A 72 4.93 1.92 12.52
C TYR A 72 6.41 2.27 12.71
N GLU A 73 7.32 1.56 12.05
CA GLU A 73 8.75 1.90 12.01
C GLU A 73 9.01 3.25 11.31
N SER A 74 8.28 3.55 10.23
CA SER A 74 8.47 4.79 9.47
C SER A 74 7.96 6.03 10.20
N GLN A 75 7.06 5.88 11.18
CA GLN A 75 6.54 6.98 11.99
C GLN A 75 7.64 7.71 12.77
N GLU A 76 8.65 7.00 13.25
CA GLU A 76 9.75 7.59 14.02
C GLU A 76 10.71 8.39 13.14
N SER A 77 10.87 7.99 11.88
CA SER A 77 11.76 8.65 10.90
C SER A 77 11.09 9.77 10.10
N GLY A 78 9.76 9.92 10.21
CA GLY A 78 8.98 10.85 9.39
C GLY A 78 8.80 10.39 7.93
N SER A 79 9.13 9.12 7.64
CA SER A 79 8.97 8.54 6.31
C SER A 79 7.53 8.10 6.07
N ASP A 80 7.06 8.28 4.84
CA ASP A 80 5.72 7.93 4.39
C ASP A 80 5.77 7.23 3.05
N VAL A 81 4.64 6.60 2.69
CA VAL A 81 4.46 6.02 1.37
C VAL A 81 3.24 6.62 0.71
N LEU A 82 3.46 7.20 -0.47
CA LEU A 82 2.39 7.72 -1.32
C LEU A 82 2.15 6.76 -2.47
N GLY A 83 0.90 6.41 -2.72
CA GLY A 83 0.62 5.37 -3.70
C GLY A 83 -0.75 5.43 -4.33
N ILE A 84 -0.94 4.53 -5.28
CA ILE A 84 -2.17 4.35 -6.03
C ILE A 84 -2.53 2.88 -6.05
N TYR A 85 -3.82 2.59 -6.25
CA TYR A 85 -4.32 1.23 -6.32
C TYR A 85 -5.36 1.03 -7.40
N VAL A 86 -5.43 -0.20 -7.92
CA VAL A 86 -6.56 -0.70 -8.67
C VAL A 86 -6.96 -2.06 -8.11
N ILE A 87 -8.25 -2.23 -7.89
CA ILE A 87 -8.84 -3.46 -7.40
C ILE A 87 -9.89 -3.95 -8.39
N ASN A 88 -9.80 -5.22 -8.76
CA ASN A 88 -10.71 -5.89 -9.68
C ASN A 88 -11.04 -7.27 -9.12
N GLY A 89 -12.07 -7.34 -8.25
CA GLY A 89 -12.49 -8.59 -7.61
C GLY A 89 -11.41 -9.15 -6.68
N ASP A 90 -10.78 -10.25 -7.09
CA ASP A 90 -9.72 -10.95 -6.35
C ASP A 90 -8.31 -10.46 -6.70
N GLN A 91 -8.16 -9.44 -7.54
CA GLN A 91 -6.88 -8.87 -7.94
C GLN A 91 -6.71 -7.47 -7.36
N LEU A 92 -5.57 -7.24 -6.71
CA LEU A 92 -5.16 -5.94 -6.21
C LEU A 92 -3.78 -5.61 -6.78
N LYS A 93 -3.66 -4.45 -7.42
CA LYS A 93 -2.39 -3.89 -7.81
C LYS A 93 -2.19 -2.56 -7.10
N VAL A 94 -1.04 -2.42 -6.45
CA VAL A 94 -0.62 -1.16 -5.82
C VAL A 94 0.72 -0.72 -6.38
N CYS A 95 0.94 0.58 -6.37
CA CYS A 95 2.13 1.23 -6.89
C CYS A 95 2.45 2.40 -5.96
N CYS A 96 3.70 2.52 -5.50
CA CYS A 96 4.01 3.53 -4.51
C CYS A 96 5.43 4.08 -4.58
N VAL A 97 5.62 5.25 -3.97
CA VAL A 97 6.90 5.93 -3.77
C VAL A 97 7.16 6.11 -2.29
N VAL A 98 8.43 6.04 -1.91
CA VAL A 98 8.86 6.29 -0.54
C VAL A 98 9.48 7.68 -0.46
N GLY A 99 9.20 8.39 0.62
CA GLY A 99 9.76 9.71 0.86
C GLY A 99 9.56 10.16 2.30
N VAL A 100 10.00 11.38 2.58
CA VAL A 100 10.00 11.96 3.92
C VAL A 100 9.28 13.29 3.91
N TRP A 101 8.48 13.56 4.93
CA TRP A 101 7.94 14.90 5.16
C TRP A 101 8.96 15.74 5.91
N ASN A 102 9.46 16.81 5.27
CA ASN A 102 10.35 17.79 5.88
C ASN A 102 9.69 19.17 5.86
N ASP A 103 9.41 19.75 7.04
CA ASP A 103 8.71 21.03 7.19
C ASP A 103 7.41 21.13 6.37
N GLY A 104 6.61 20.05 6.36
CA GLY A 104 5.35 19.99 5.61
C GLY A 104 5.52 19.84 4.10
N ARG A 105 6.75 19.65 3.61
CA ARG A 105 7.06 19.40 2.20
C ARG A 105 7.47 17.95 1.99
N TRP A 106 6.91 17.33 0.95
CA TRP A 106 7.30 16.01 0.50
C TRP A 106 8.70 16.02 -0.15
N ILE A 107 9.59 15.16 0.35
CA ILE A 107 10.92 14.91 -0.19
C ILE A 107 10.96 13.46 -0.69
N GLY A 108 10.70 13.28 -1.98
CA GLY A 108 10.64 11.99 -2.67
C GLY A 108 10.19 12.18 -4.11
N LYS A 109 9.94 11.08 -4.83
CA LYS A 109 9.24 11.15 -6.12
C LYS A 109 7.80 11.65 -5.93
N PRO A 110 7.19 12.35 -6.88
CA PRO A 110 5.76 12.67 -6.79
C PRO A 110 4.93 11.38 -6.68
N SER A 111 3.71 11.47 -6.15
CA SER A 111 2.76 10.35 -6.14
C SER A 111 2.64 9.74 -7.53
N PRO A 112 2.63 8.40 -7.67
CA PRO A 112 2.52 7.77 -8.98
C PRO A 112 1.24 8.19 -9.71
N SER A 113 1.35 8.42 -11.01
CA SER A 113 0.19 8.64 -11.89
C SER A 113 -0.17 7.40 -12.70
N GLU A 114 0.74 6.42 -12.76
CA GLU A 114 0.63 5.22 -13.59
C GLU A 114 1.14 4.00 -12.82
N PHE A 115 0.74 2.81 -13.24
CA PHE A 115 1.07 1.54 -12.58
C PHE A 115 2.38 0.94 -13.12
N ASP A 116 3.48 1.70 -13.08
CA ASP A 116 4.79 1.28 -13.56
C ASP A 116 5.97 1.82 -12.73
N ARG A 117 7.19 1.33 -13.02
CA ARG A 117 8.43 1.72 -12.34
C ARG A 117 8.97 3.09 -12.76
N SER A 118 8.48 3.66 -13.86
CA SER A 118 8.93 4.99 -14.30
C SER A 118 8.41 6.07 -13.35
N SER A 119 7.24 5.84 -12.76
CA SER A 119 6.56 6.76 -11.84
C SER A 119 6.59 6.32 -10.36
N SER A 120 7.21 5.18 -10.03
CA SER A 120 7.16 4.61 -8.67
C SER A 120 8.49 4.06 -8.16
N ASP A 121 8.52 3.65 -6.90
CA ASP A 121 9.62 2.91 -6.26
C ASP A 121 9.32 1.42 -6.13
N VAL A 122 8.05 1.05 -5.99
CA VAL A 122 7.59 -0.35 -5.90
C VAL A 122 6.26 -0.52 -6.63
N VAL A 123 6.12 -1.62 -7.34
CA VAL A 123 4.84 -2.15 -7.85
C VAL A 123 4.60 -3.52 -7.21
N LEU A 124 3.42 -3.71 -6.63
CA LEU A 124 2.98 -5.00 -6.09
C LEU A 124 1.72 -5.44 -6.81
N GLU A 125 1.70 -6.71 -7.21
CA GLU A 125 0.50 -7.39 -7.65
C GLU A 125 0.17 -8.48 -6.64
N MET A 126 -1.09 -8.50 -6.23
CA MET A 126 -1.59 -9.38 -5.20
C MET A 126 -2.89 -10.06 -5.64
N ARG A 127 -3.15 -11.21 -5.04
CA ARG A 127 -4.44 -11.89 -5.14
C ARG A 127 -5.06 -12.09 -3.77
N ARG A 128 -6.37 -11.97 -3.68
CA ARG A 128 -7.10 -12.22 -2.45
C ARG A 128 -6.89 -13.68 -2.06
N SER A 129 -6.48 -13.92 -0.81
CA SER A 129 -6.29 -15.29 -0.31
C SER A 129 -7.63 -16.01 -0.28
N THR A 130 -7.62 -17.25 -0.75
CA THR A 130 -8.78 -18.17 -0.73
C THR A 130 -9.10 -18.68 0.66
#